data_AF-A0A7K4KHR2-F1
#
_entry.id   AF-A0A7K4KHR2-F1
#
_cell.length_a   1.000
_cell.length_b   1.000
_cell.length_c   1.000
_cell.angle_alpha   90.00
_cell.angle_beta   90.00
_cell.angle_gamma   90.00
#
_symmetry.space_group_name_H-M   'P 1'
#
loop_
_entity.id
_entity.type
_entity.pdbx_description
1 polymer ?
#
loop_
_entity_poly.entity_id
_entity_poly.type
_entity_poly.pdbx_seq_one_letter_code
_entity_poly.pdbx_strand_id
1 'polypeptide(L)'
;PRRLLVGAPWDGPAGDRRGDIYKCPVGPPNSTCTKTNLGKEPLRGVPGAFWGQSGGARAGTHVGTRAGRRQGGVPKPPRPCPQACAPLWSQECGTSVFSSGVCARLDGELRHVETLAPTVQRCSTYMDIVIVLDGSNSIYPWAEVQSFLGSLLSRFFIGPGQIQV
;
A
#
# COMPACT_ATOMS: atom_id res chain seq x y z
N PRO A 1 22.01 5.30 -19.06
CA PRO A 1 22.78 5.34 -17.79
C PRO A 1 22.17 4.35 -16.79
N ARG A 2 22.98 3.58 -16.06
CA ARG A 2 22.48 2.67 -15.01
C ARG A 2 22.09 3.49 -13.78
N ARG A 3 20.97 3.16 -13.15
CA ARG A 3 20.44 3.83 -11.96
C ARG A 3 20.07 2.78 -10.91
N LEU A 4 20.33 3.09 -9.64
CA LEU A 4 19.86 2.35 -8.48
C LEU A 4 18.63 3.08 -7.91
N LEU A 5 17.60 2.32 -7.56
CA LEU A 5 16.41 2.83 -6.88
C LEU A 5 16.50 2.47 -5.40
N VAL A 6 16.23 3.45 -4.53
CA VAL A 6 16.28 3.28 -3.09
C VAL A 6 14.97 3.73 -2.48
N GLY A 7 14.32 2.85 -1.73
CA GLY A 7 13.13 3.19 -0.95
C GLY A 7 13.50 3.81 0.39
N ALA A 8 12.88 4.93 0.74
CA ALA A 8 13.07 5.63 2.01
C ALA A 8 11.73 5.80 2.73
N PRO A 9 11.18 4.74 3.37
CA PRO A 9 9.84 4.74 3.97
C PRO A 9 9.63 5.79 5.06
N TRP A 10 10.70 6.19 5.74
CA TRP A 10 10.64 7.11 6.88
C TRP A 10 11.01 8.55 6.52
N ASP A 11 11.23 8.82 5.23
CA ASP A 11 11.54 10.17 4.77
C ASP A 11 10.33 11.11 4.93
N GLY A 12 10.59 12.33 5.41
CA GLY A 12 9.57 13.32 5.78
C GLY A 12 9.67 13.81 7.23
N PRO A 13 8.96 14.89 7.57
CA PRO A 13 8.97 15.46 8.91
C PRO A 13 8.35 14.51 9.95
N ALA A 14 8.73 14.69 11.22
CA ALA A 14 8.14 13.93 12.33
C ALA A 14 6.62 14.14 12.36
N GLY A 15 5.85 13.04 12.41
CA GLY A 15 4.39 13.07 12.34
C GLY A 15 3.79 13.02 10.93
N ASP A 16 4.57 13.29 9.88
CA ASP A 16 4.12 13.20 8.47
C ASP A 16 5.18 12.51 7.60
N ARG A 17 5.54 11.29 8.01
CA ARG A 17 6.51 10.43 7.30
C ARG A 17 5.80 9.67 6.19
N ARG A 18 5.77 10.29 5.02
CA ARG A 18 5.17 9.76 3.79
C ARG A 18 6.07 8.74 3.09
N GLY A 19 7.37 8.88 3.27
CA GLY A 19 8.39 8.15 2.52
C GLY A 19 8.49 8.59 1.05
N ASP A 20 9.56 8.17 0.39
CA ASP A 20 9.77 8.44 -1.03
C ASP A 20 10.73 7.40 -1.66
N ILE A 21 10.87 7.47 -2.98
CA ILE A 21 11.89 6.77 -3.74
C ILE A 21 12.96 7.75 -4.19
N TYR A 22 14.20 7.30 -4.11
CA TYR A 22 15.38 8.01 -4.55
C TYR A 22 15.99 7.31 -5.76
N LYS A 23 16.46 8.10 -6.73
CA LYS A 23 17.22 7.63 -7.89
C LYS A 23 18.69 8.01 -7.73
N CYS A 24 19.56 7.00 -7.71
CA CYS A 24 20.99 7.17 -7.53
C CYS A 24 21.73 6.78 -8.82
N PRO A 25 22.60 7.63 -9.38
CA PRO A 25 23.47 7.26 -10.50
C PRO A 25 24.38 6.10 -10.10
N VAL A 26 24.63 5.16 -11.02
CA VAL A 26 25.62 4.09 -10.80
C VAL A 26 26.80 4.33 -11.74
N GLY A 27 28.00 4.53 -11.19
CA GLY A 27 29.24 4.72 -11.94
C GLY A 27 30.20 5.69 -11.24
N PRO A 28 29.90 7.00 -11.19
CA PRO A 28 30.77 7.97 -10.54
C PRO A 28 30.86 7.74 -9.03
N PRO A 29 32.05 7.80 -8.42
CA PRO A 29 32.17 7.86 -6.96
C PRO A 29 31.53 9.14 -6.42
N ASN A 30 30.99 9.10 -5.20
CA ASN A 30 30.30 10.22 -4.53
C ASN A 30 29.07 10.79 -5.27
N SER A 31 28.35 9.97 -6.04
CA SER A 31 27.11 10.40 -6.69
C SER A 31 25.99 10.67 -5.67
N THR A 32 25.29 11.79 -5.81
CA THR A 32 24.12 12.12 -4.98
C THR A 32 22.85 11.47 -5.52
N CYS A 33 22.03 10.97 -4.60
CA CYS A 33 20.71 10.44 -4.92
C CYS A 33 19.70 11.60 -4.99
N THR A 34 18.78 11.53 -5.96
CA THR A 34 17.72 12.55 -6.12
C THR A 34 16.35 11.98 -5.77
N LYS A 35 15.57 12.74 -4.99
CA LYS A 35 14.22 12.37 -4.55
C LYS A 35 13.22 12.44 -5.70
N THR A 36 12.33 11.45 -5.82
CA THR A 36 11.35 11.39 -6.93
C THR A 36 10.05 12.16 -6.66
N ASN A 37 9.71 12.45 -5.41
CA ASN A 37 8.52 13.22 -5.00
C ASN A 37 7.19 12.56 -5.37
N LEU A 38 7.13 11.22 -5.35
CA LEU A 38 5.90 10.47 -5.68
C LEU A 38 4.72 10.79 -4.74
N GLY A 39 5.01 11.14 -3.50
CA GLY A 39 4.01 11.50 -2.47
C GLY A 39 3.17 12.75 -2.78
N LYS A 40 3.55 13.56 -3.77
CA LYS A 40 2.83 14.78 -4.16
C LYS A 40 1.80 14.56 -5.26
N GLU A 41 1.86 13.42 -5.95
CA GLU A 41 0.93 13.11 -7.04
C GLU A 41 -0.36 12.48 -6.48
N PRO A 42 -1.54 12.95 -6.92
CA PRO A 42 -2.79 12.31 -6.57
C PRO A 42 -2.85 10.91 -7.17
N LEU A 43 -3.38 9.96 -6.40
CA LEU A 43 -3.57 8.59 -6.89
C LEU A 43 -4.70 8.59 -7.93
N ARG A 44 -4.35 8.43 -9.20
CA ARG A 44 -5.35 8.31 -10.28
C ARG A 44 -6.29 7.13 -10.01
N GLY A 45 -7.59 7.39 -10.04
CA GLY A 45 -8.63 6.38 -9.83
C GLY A 45 -9.05 6.18 -8.37
N VAL A 46 -8.40 6.84 -7.40
CA VAL A 46 -8.81 6.86 -5.99
C VAL A 46 -9.02 8.31 -5.56
N PRO A 47 -10.28 8.80 -5.54
CA PRO A 47 -10.58 10.18 -5.17
C PRO A 47 -10.06 10.52 -3.78
N GLY A 48 -9.37 11.66 -3.65
CA GLY A 48 -8.88 12.17 -2.36
C GLY A 48 -7.65 11.45 -1.79
N ALA A 49 -7.17 10.39 -2.44
CA ALA A 49 -6.03 9.61 -1.97
C ALA A 49 -4.69 10.09 -2.56
N PHE A 50 -3.69 10.21 -1.70
CA PHE A 50 -2.32 10.54 -2.08
C PHE A 50 -1.37 9.44 -1.63
N TRP A 51 -0.29 9.25 -2.39
CA TRP A 51 0.77 8.29 -2.08
C TRP A 51 1.32 8.41 -0.66
N GLY A 52 1.25 9.61 -0.09
CA GLY A 52 1.78 9.92 1.23
C GLY A 52 0.73 10.33 2.26
N GLN A 53 -0.54 10.00 2.09
CA GLN A 53 -1.57 10.45 3.05
C GLN A 53 -1.60 9.68 4.36
N SER A 54 -0.86 8.58 4.47
CA SER A 54 -0.90 7.72 5.65
C SER A 54 0.25 6.71 5.61
N GLY A 55 1.09 6.77 6.64
CA GLY A 55 1.97 5.69 7.08
C GLY A 55 2.92 5.07 6.06
N GLY A 56 4.17 5.54 6.04
CA GLY A 56 5.35 4.69 5.77
C GLY A 56 5.32 3.87 4.48
N ALA A 57 5.55 4.53 3.34
CA ALA A 57 5.72 3.85 2.07
C ALA A 57 6.94 2.90 2.09
N ARG A 58 6.76 1.62 2.44
CA ARG A 58 7.79 0.60 2.22
C ARG A 58 7.88 0.29 0.73
N ALA A 59 8.70 1.07 0.04
CA ALA A 59 9.01 0.86 -1.35
C ALA A 59 9.85 -0.42 -1.52
N GLY A 60 9.16 -1.54 -1.72
CA GLY A 60 9.71 -2.67 -2.45
C GLY A 60 9.63 -2.36 -3.94
N THR A 61 10.77 -2.19 -4.61
CA THR A 61 10.80 -2.19 -6.07
C THR A 61 10.59 -3.61 -6.56
N HIS A 62 9.34 -4.01 -6.74
CA HIS A 62 9.04 -5.22 -7.52
C HIS A 62 9.11 -4.83 -8.99
N VAL A 63 10.21 -5.17 -9.65
CA VAL A 63 10.32 -5.04 -11.11
C VAL A 63 9.52 -6.18 -11.73
N GLY A 64 8.25 -5.93 -12.01
CA GLY A 64 7.40 -6.84 -12.78
C GLY A 64 7.52 -6.55 -14.27
N THR A 65 7.75 -7.59 -15.08
CA THR A 65 7.63 -7.51 -16.54
C THR A 65 6.20 -7.82 -16.94
N ARG A 66 5.37 -6.80 -17.23
CA ARG A 66 4.11 -7.04 -17.95
C ARG A 66 4.41 -7.07 -19.45
N ALA A 67 4.50 -8.26 -20.03
CA ALA A 67 4.55 -8.44 -21.47
C ALA A 67 3.20 -7.99 -22.07
N GLY A 68 3.13 -6.77 -22.59
CA GLY A 68 2.02 -6.33 -23.43
C GLY A 68 2.07 -7.08 -24.75
N ARG A 69 1.26 -8.14 -24.89
CA ARG A 69 1.06 -8.85 -26.14
C ARG A 69 0.32 -7.92 -27.11
N ARG A 70 1.03 -7.27 -28.04
CA ARG A 70 0.43 -6.69 -29.25
C ARG A 70 0.53 -7.72 -30.38
N GLN A 71 -0.59 -7.98 -31.06
CA GLN A 71 -0.56 -8.68 -32.34
C GLN A 71 0.21 -7.82 -33.36
N GLY A 72 1.22 -8.40 -34.02
CA GLY A 72 1.69 -7.92 -35.33
C GLY A 72 2.86 -6.92 -35.40
N GLY A 73 3.87 -6.96 -34.54
CA GLY A 73 5.09 -6.16 -34.74
C GLY A 73 6.27 -6.60 -33.89
N VAL A 74 7.50 -6.35 -34.38
CA VAL A 74 8.78 -6.70 -33.74
C VAL A 74 8.74 -6.43 -32.24
N PRO A 75 9.05 -7.40 -31.35
CA PRO A 75 9.02 -7.19 -29.91
C PRO A 75 10.03 -6.11 -29.55
N LYS A 76 9.55 -4.91 -29.22
CA LYS A 76 10.39 -3.92 -28.55
C LYS A 76 10.82 -4.57 -27.22
N PRO A 77 12.12 -4.55 -26.86
CA PRO A 77 12.58 -5.16 -25.61
C PRO A 77 11.69 -4.64 -24.48
N PRO A 78 11.14 -5.53 -23.62
CA PRO A 78 10.21 -5.14 -22.58
C PRO A 78 10.88 -4.05 -21.74
N ARG A 79 10.32 -2.84 -21.78
CA ARG A 79 10.82 -1.78 -20.91
C ARG A 79 10.52 -2.25 -19.48
N PRO A 80 11.52 -2.39 -18.60
CA PRO A 80 11.24 -2.66 -17.20
C PRO A 80 10.30 -1.55 -16.71
N CYS A 81 9.14 -1.93 -16.20
CA CYS A 81 8.16 -1.01 -15.64
C CYS A 81 8.36 -1.03 -14.13
N PRO A 82 9.08 -0.05 -13.55
CA PRO A 82 9.31 -0.05 -12.12
C PRO A 82 7.96 0.12 -11.40
N GLN A 83 7.74 -0.67 -10.36
CA GLN A 83 6.60 -0.49 -9.48
C GLN A 83 7.10 -0.05 -8.11
N ALA A 84 6.41 0.93 -7.55
CA ALA A 84 6.53 1.33 -6.15
C ALA A 84 5.32 0.80 -5.39
N CYS A 85 5.51 0.40 -4.14
CA CYS A 85 4.40 0.06 -3.24
C CYS A 85 4.55 0.76 -1.88
N ALA A 86 3.42 1.03 -1.23
CA ALA A 86 3.28 1.50 0.13
C ALA A 86 2.28 0.58 0.85
N PRO A 87 2.74 -0.52 1.46
CA PRO A 87 1.85 -1.51 2.10
C PRO A 87 1.20 -1.00 3.38
N LEU A 88 1.77 0.04 4.00
CA LEU A 88 1.22 0.67 5.21
C LEU A 88 0.31 1.86 4.90
N TRP A 89 0.08 2.15 3.61
CA TRP A 89 -0.90 3.14 3.22
C TRP A 89 -2.29 2.71 3.68
N SER A 90 -3.00 3.64 4.30
CA SER A 90 -4.35 3.43 4.82
C SER A 90 -5.31 4.52 4.40
N GLN A 91 -6.55 4.15 4.15
CA GLN A 91 -7.62 5.12 3.94
C GLN A 91 -8.40 5.33 5.22
N GLU A 92 -8.74 6.57 5.52
CA GLU A 92 -9.68 6.92 6.56
C GLU A 92 -11.09 6.97 5.97
N CYS A 93 -12.02 6.28 6.62
CA CYS A 93 -13.43 6.25 6.28
C CYS A 93 -14.23 6.47 7.56
N GLY A 94 -14.64 7.72 7.82
CA GLY A 94 -15.28 8.09 9.08
C GLY A 94 -14.31 7.94 10.25
N THR A 95 -14.65 7.11 11.23
CA THR A 95 -13.80 6.80 12.41
C THR A 95 -12.90 5.58 12.20
N SER A 96 -12.99 4.92 11.05
CA SER A 96 -12.26 3.68 10.76
C SER A 96 -11.10 3.92 9.80
N VAL A 97 -10.02 3.16 10.00
CA VAL A 97 -8.81 3.20 9.18
C VAL A 97 -8.63 1.85 8.49
N PHE A 98 -8.60 1.83 7.17
CA PHE A 98 -8.43 0.63 6.36
C PHE A 98 -7.06 0.61 5.71
N SER A 99 -6.17 -0.25 6.21
CA SER A 99 -4.83 -0.44 5.65
C SER A 99 -4.85 -1.47 4.53
N SER A 100 -5.20 -1.03 3.32
CA SER A 100 -5.21 -1.87 2.12
C SER A 100 -3.87 -1.90 1.39
N GLY A 101 -2.99 -0.94 1.68
CA GLY A 101 -1.81 -0.62 0.88
C GLY A 101 -2.16 -0.04 -0.50
N VAL A 102 -1.16 0.54 -1.14
CA VAL A 102 -1.26 1.06 -2.52
C VAL A 102 0.03 0.77 -3.27
N CYS A 103 -0.07 0.56 -4.58
CA CYS A 103 1.09 0.55 -5.47
C CYS A 103 0.89 1.49 -6.64
N ALA A 104 1.97 1.83 -7.32
CA ALA A 104 1.93 2.58 -8.56
C ALA A 104 3.00 2.09 -9.51
N ARG A 105 2.57 2.04 -10.76
CA ARG A 105 3.41 1.75 -11.89
C ARG A 105 4.06 3.05 -12.35
N LEU A 106 5.36 2.99 -12.57
CA LEU A 106 6.18 4.12 -12.97
C LEU A 106 6.66 3.98 -14.41
N ASP A 107 6.96 5.11 -15.05
CA ASP A 107 7.64 5.14 -16.35
C ASP A 107 9.17 5.00 -16.17
N GLY A 108 9.92 5.03 -17.29
CA GLY A 108 11.38 4.95 -17.27
C GLY A 108 12.08 6.13 -16.58
N GLU A 109 11.37 7.24 -16.36
CA GLU A 109 11.84 8.41 -15.60
C GLU A 109 11.28 8.45 -14.17
N LEU A 110 10.66 7.36 -13.71
CA LEU A 110 10.06 7.20 -12.39
C LEU A 110 8.88 8.14 -12.13
N ARG A 111 8.17 8.57 -13.18
CA ARG A 111 6.93 9.31 -13.05
C ARG A 111 5.75 8.34 -12.91
N HIS A 112 4.76 8.72 -12.12
CA HIS A 112 3.52 7.96 -11.95
C HIS A 112 2.82 7.77 -13.31
N VAL A 113 2.42 6.53 -13.60
CA VAL A 113 1.63 6.18 -14.79
C VAL A 113 0.23 5.72 -14.39
N GLU A 114 0.16 4.86 -13.37
CA GLU A 114 -1.07 4.20 -12.94
C GLU A 114 -0.98 3.82 -11.47
N THR A 115 -2.10 3.88 -10.77
CA THR A 115 -2.27 3.37 -9.41
C THR A 115 -2.83 1.96 -9.45
N LEU A 116 -2.23 1.07 -8.66
CA LEU A 116 -2.65 -0.31 -8.46
C LEU A 116 -3.11 -0.46 -7.01
N ALA A 117 -4.41 -0.41 -6.80
CA ALA A 117 -5.01 -0.46 -5.48
C ALA A 117 -6.33 -1.25 -5.51
N PRO A 118 -6.27 -2.57 -5.79
CA PRO A 118 -7.47 -3.38 -6.03
C PRO A 118 -8.34 -3.55 -4.78
N THR A 119 -7.73 -3.43 -3.60
CA THR A 119 -8.35 -3.58 -2.28
C THR A 119 -8.79 -2.26 -1.67
N VAL A 120 -8.57 -1.13 -2.36
CA VAL A 120 -9.12 0.16 -1.94
C VAL A 120 -10.63 0.07 -2.05
N GLN A 121 -11.28 -0.08 -0.89
CA GLN A 121 -12.71 -0.14 -0.82
C GLN A 121 -13.28 1.26 -0.91
N ARG A 122 -14.42 1.43 -1.60
CA ARG A 122 -15.25 2.61 -1.35
C ARG A 122 -15.60 2.60 0.13
N CYS A 123 -15.57 3.75 0.80
CA CYS A 123 -15.98 3.85 2.19
C CYS A 123 -17.42 3.36 2.34
N SER A 124 -17.54 2.07 2.67
CA SER A 124 -18.77 1.36 2.91
C SER A 124 -19.15 1.59 4.36
N THR A 125 -20.43 1.79 4.64
CA THR A 125 -20.96 1.82 6.01
C THR A 125 -21.11 0.42 6.61
N TYR A 126 -20.93 -0.63 5.78
CA TYR A 126 -21.06 -2.04 6.15
C TYR A 126 -19.69 -2.69 6.21
N MET A 127 -19.42 -3.43 7.29
CA MET A 127 -18.22 -4.25 7.46
C MET A 127 -18.62 -5.65 7.89
N ASP A 128 -18.00 -6.66 7.29
CA ASP A 128 -18.10 -8.05 7.70
C ASP A 128 -16.85 -8.40 8.52
N ILE A 129 -17.04 -8.91 9.73
CA ILE A 129 -15.92 -9.23 10.65
C ILE A 129 -15.76 -10.75 10.73
N VAL A 130 -14.62 -11.26 10.29
CA VAL A 130 -14.26 -12.67 10.46
C VAL A 130 -13.22 -12.80 11.57
N ILE A 131 -13.57 -13.54 12.63
CA ILE A 131 -12.66 -13.82 13.75
C ILE A 131 -12.21 -15.27 13.67
N VAL A 132 -10.90 -15.48 13.48
CA VAL A 132 -10.29 -16.81 13.49
C VAL A 132 -9.71 -17.07 14.88
N LEU A 133 -10.23 -18.06 15.57
CA LEU A 133 -9.84 -18.42 16.93
C LEU A 133 -9.14 -19.77 16.94
N ASP A 134 -8.03 -19.86 17.68
CA ASP A 134 -7.47 -21.14 18.06
C ASP A 134 -8.41 -21.81 19.07
N GLY A 135 -8.72 -23.09 18.85
CA GLY A 135 -9.58 -23.92 19.69
C GLY A 135 -8.88 -25.20 20.19
N SER A 136 -7.55 -25.25 20.10
CA SER A 136 -6.75 -26.37 20.55
C SER A 136 -6.78 -26.54 22.09
N ASN A 137 -6.45 -27.73 22.57
CA ASN A 137 -6.37 -28.00 24.02
C ASN A 137 -5.18 -27.30 24.71
N SER A 138 -4.18 -26.82 23.95
CA SER A 138 -3.01 -26.11 24.50
C SER A 138 -3.33 -24.73 25.07
N ILE A 139 -4.49 -24.16 24.72
CA ILE A 139 -4.95 -22.85 25.21
C ILE A 139 -6.10 -22.96 26.21
N TYR A 140 -6.44 -24.18 26.63
CA TYR A 140 -7.43 -24.40 27.68
C TYR A 140 -6.90 -23.89 29.03
N PRO A 141 -7.73 -23.28 29.89
CA PRO A 141 -9.15 -22.99 29.72
C PRO A 141 -9.41 -21.71 28.90
N TRP A 142 -10.40 -21.77 28.00
CA TRP A 142 -10.72 -20.70 27.02
C TRP A 142 -11.40 -19.45 27.61
N ALA A 143 -11.38 -19.26 28.93
CA ALA A 143 -12.06 -18.14 29.59
C ALA A 143 -11.55 -16.77 29.10
N GLU A 144 -10.23 -16.64 28.90
CA GLU A 144 -9.62 -15.42 28.37
C GLU A 144 -10.02 -15.14 26.92
N VAL A 145 -10.14 -16.19 26.10
CA VAL A 145 -10.61 -16.07 24.70
C VAL A 145 -12.05 -15.59 24.68
N GLN A 146 -12.92 -16.15 25.53
CA GLN A 146 -14.31 -15.71 25.65
C GLN A 146 -14.43 -14.28 26.17
N SER A 147 -13.63 -13.90 27.16
CA SER A 147 -13.57 -12.54 27.71
C SER A 147 -13.13 -11.52 26.66
N PHE A 148 -12.11 -11.87 25.87
CA PHE A 148 -11.66 -11.07 24.74
C PHE A 148 -12.78 -10.88 23.71
N LEU A 149 -13.46 -11.97 23.30
CA LEU A 149 -14.58 -11.90 22.36
C LEU A 149 -15.72 -11.05 22.88
N GLY A 150 -16.12 -11.21 24.15
CA GLY A 150 -17.16 -10.39 24.76
C GLY A 150 -16.80 -8.91 24.78
N SER A 151 -15.55 -8.60 25.17
CA SER A 151 -15.04 -7.23 25.19
C SER A 151 -14.95 -6.63 23.79
N LEU A 152 -14.57 -7.41 22.79
CA LEU A 152 -14.45 -6.99 21.41
C LEU A 152 -15.83 -6.74 20.77
N LEU A 153 -16.74 -7.71 20.87
CA LEU A 153 -18.08 -7.63 20.28
C LEU A 153 -18.93 -6.53 20.93
N SER A 154 -18.74 -6.23 22.21
CA SER A 154 -19.41 -5.11 22.88
C SER A 154 -19.09 -3.72 22.30
N ARG A 155 -17.99 -3.61 21.53
CA ARG A 155 -17.56 -2.36 20.90
C ARG A 155 -18.09 -2.18 19.49
N PHE A 156 -18.73 -3.20 18.92
CA PHE A 156 -19.31 -3.14 17.58
C PHE A 156 -20.82 -2.96 17.67
N PHE A 157 -21.36 -2.07 16.83
CA PHE A 157 -22.79 -1.95 16.63
C PHE A 157 -23.23 -2.96 15.55
N ILE A 158 -23.77 -4.09 16.01
CA ILE A 158 -24.22 -5.19 15.14
C ILE A 158 -25.72 -5.04 14.89
N GLY A 159 -26.12 -4.93 13.61
CA GLY A 159 -27.53 -4.77 13.25
C GLY A 159 -27.81 -4.69 11.74
N PRO A 160 -29.06 -4.88 11.30
CA PRO A 160 -29.44 -4.75 9.90
C PRO A 160 -29.24 -3.29 9.44
N GLY A 161 -28.36 -3.08 8.46
CA GLY A 161 -27.94 -1.72 8.06
C GLY A 161 -26.53 -1.32 8.51
N GLN A 162 -25.82 -2.17 9.28
CA GLN A 162 -24.51 -1.87 9.90
C GLN A 162 -23.53 -3.07 9.79
N ILE A 163 -22.73 -3.34 10.83
CA ILE A 163 -21.77 -4.45 10.88
C ILE A 163 -22.52 -5.77 10.98
N GLN A 164 -22.12 -6.75 10.16
CA GLN A 164 -22.61 -8.13 10.21
C GLN A 164 -21.47 -9.05 10.66
N VAL A 165 -21.83 -10.07 11.45
CA VAL A 165 -20.90 -11.07 12.01
C VAL A 165 -21.35 -12.44 11.55
#